data_AF-A0A833TRJ4-F1
#
_entry.id   AF-A0A833TRJ4-F1
#
_cell.length_a   1.000
_cell.length_b   1.000
_cell.length_c   1.000
_cell.angle_alpha   90.00
_cell.angle_beta   90.00
_cell.angle_gamma   90.00
#
_symmetry.space_group_name_H-M   'P 1'
#
loop_
_entity.id
_entity.type
_entity.pdbx_description
1 polymer ?
#
loop_
_entity_poly.entity_id
_entity_poly.type
_entity_poly.pdbx_seq_one_letter_code
_entity_poly.pdbx_strand_id
1 'polypeptide(L)'
;MLLELADECKQHIWEFMDVQELCRVACVARNAEQGVCLGPIWQKRARTLLSKGQEALDTDTGVLSCRLQRHNASRNLLTREEGHCQKIINRPSDEDKLSGMYDTFDWRLWSRDTHLTLGRFSFSNTRFAQAMSSLQDLKRERSQLKEAMQSVKASSHADKRTRRLQMNCVKWMNRTHRRQAAASQSIQAQNAALSKAELASRLQQVENMIQTTAQEQFGLRKRAMKSLHKFNTQLATGSNLFYDLGALQFVA
;
A
#
# COMPACT_ATOMS: atom_id res chain seq x y z
N MET A 1 -32.96 7.31 24.00
CA MET A 1 -31.76 6.85 24.71
C MET A 1 -30.65 7.91 24.79
N LEU A 2 -29.86 8.20 23.75
CA LEU A 2 -28.74 9.18 23.88
C LEU A 2 -29.18 10.60 24.31
N LEU A 3 -30.36 11.06 23.88
CA LEU A 3 -30.91 12.37 24.23
C LEU A 3 -31.39 12.46 25.69
N GLU A 4 -31.64 11.33 26.35
CA GLU A 4 -32.23 11.25 27.70
C GLU A 4 -31.17 11.00 28.79
N LEU A 5 -29.90 10.82 28.39
CA LEU A 5 -28.80 10.60 29.32
C LEU A 5 -28.36 11.91 29.98
N ALA A 6 -27.85 11.81 31.20
CA ALA A 6 -27.13 12.89 31.86
C ALA A 6 -25.87 13.26 31.06
N ASP A 7 -25.48 14.52 31.11
CA ASP A 7 -24.41 15.06 30.28
C ASP A 7 -23.05 14.42 30.60
N GLU A 8 -22.80 14.03 31.86
CA GLU A 8 -21.59 13.31 32.23
C GLU A 8 -21.54 11.92 31.58
N CYS A 9 -22.67 11.21 31.52
CA CYS A 9 -22.75 9.91 30.86
C CYS A 9 -22.57 10.04 29.33
N LYS A 10 -23.14 11.09 28.72
CA LYS A 10 -22.91 11.40 27.31
C LYS A 10 -21.43 11.70 27.05
N GLN A 11 -20.80 12.54 27.87
CA GLN A 11 -19.38 12.87 27.74
C GLN A 11 -18.51 11.60 27.71
N HIS A 12 -18.73 10.65 28.63
CA HIS A 12 -18.00 9.39 28.66
C HIS A 12 -18.23 8.55 27.40
N ILE A 13 -19.48 8.43 26.93
CA ILE A 13 -19.80 7.67 25.72
C ILE A 13 -19.08 8.24 24.49
N TRP A 14 -19.06 9.56 24.33
CA TRP A 14 -18.39 10.21 23.20
C TRP A 14 -16.86 10.07 23.28
N GLU A 15 -16.30 10.04 24.48
CA GLU A 15 -14.87 9.80 24.69
C GLU A 15 -14.41 8.37 24.34
N PHE A 16 -15.33 7.40 24.24
CA PHE A 16 -15.02 6.05 23.75
C PHE A 16 -15.11 5.94 22.23
N MET A 17 -15.91 6.77 21.57
CA MET A 17 -16.15 6.68 20.13
C MET A 17 -14.94 7.09 19.30
N ASP A 18 -14.64 6.32 18.26
CA ASP A 18 -13.60 6.67 17.30
C ASP A 18 -14.03 7.83 16.36
N VAL A 19 -13.13 8.29 15.51
CA VAL A 19 -13.39 9.42 14.60
C VAL A 19 -14.52 9.09 13.61
N GLN A 20 -14.65 7.83 13.19
CA GLN A 20 -15.68 7.42 12.25
C GLN A 20 -17.06 7.39 12.93
N GLU A 21 -17.14 6.86 14.13
CA GLU A 21 -18.33 6.80 14.97
C GLU A 21 -18.80 8.20 15.36
N LEU A 22 -17.89 9.06 15.82
CA LEU A 22 -18.20 10.47 16.12
C LEU A 22 -18.76 11.20 14.89
N CYS A 23 -18.15 11.01 13.72
CA CYS A 23 -18.67 11.59 12.48
C CYS A 23 -20.07 11.06 12.12
N ARG A 24 -20.34 9.78 12.37
CA ARG A 24 -21.65 9.15 12.08
C ARG A 24 -22.74 9.62 13.03
N VAL A 25 -22.47 9.63 14.33
CA VAL A 25 -23.43 10.09 15.35
C VAL A 25 -23.85 11.53 15.08
N ALA A 26 -22.89 12.38 14.72
CA ALA A 26 -23.12 13.76 14.34
C ALA A 26 -23.97 13.96 13.08
N CYS A 27 -24.14 12.92 12.25
CA CYS A 27 -25.02 12.93 11.08
C CYS A 27 -26.42 12.37 11.36
N VAL A 28 -26.59 11.55 12.40
CA VAL A 28 -27.84 10.80 12.67
C VAL A 28 -28.81 11.59 13.53
N ALA A 29 -28.33 12.38 14.49
CA ALA A 29 -29.21 13.09 15.42
C ALA A 29 -28.71 14.52 15.65
N ARG A 30 -29.46 15.49 15.10
CA ARG A 30 -29.32 16.90 15.49
C ARG A 30 -29.62 16.98 17.00
N ASN A 31 -28.72 17.55 17.78
CA ASN A 31 -28.78 17.68 19.24
C ASN A 31 -28.30 16.47 20.06
N ALA A 32 -27.84 15.37 19.46
CA ALA A 32 -27.22 14.29 20.26
C ALA A 32 -25.96 14.77 21.01
N GLU A 33 -25.29 15.77 20.46
CA GLU A 33 -24.09 16.41 21.02
C GLU A 33 -24.41 17.46 22.10
N GLN A 34 -25.69 17.76 22.34
CA GLN A 34 -26.09 18.76 23.32
C GLN A 34 -25.72 18.32 24.74
N GLY A 35 -24.97 19.18 25.44
CA GLY A 35 -24.40 18.92 26.77
C GLY A 35 -23.00 18.29 26.75
N VAL A 36 -22.46 17.95 25.57
CA VAL A 36 -21.12 17.35 25.43
C VAL A 36 -20.09 18.41 25.04
N CYS A 37 -18.97 18.46 25.76
CA CYS A 37 -17.85 19.31 25.39
C CYS A 37 -17.01 18.62 24.30
N LEU A 38 -17.40 18.84 23.04
CA LEU A 38 -16.82 18.15 21.88
C LEU A 38 -15.41 18.61 21.51
N GLY A 39 -15.05 19.87 21.77
CA GLY A 39 -13.74 20.44 21.40
C GLY A 39 -12.56 19.58 21.88
N PRO A 40 -12.46 19.31 23.20
CA PRO A 40 -11.43 18.45 23.76
C PRO A 40 -11.44 17.01 23.22
N ILE A 41 -12.62 16.45 22.95
CA ILE A 41 -12.76 15.09 22.37
C ILE A 41 -12.14 15.06 20.98
N TRP A 42 -12.54 16.00 20.10
CA TRP A 42 -11.99 16.09 18.75
C TRP A 42 -10.49 16.40 18.75
N GLN A 43 -10.01 17.22 19.68
CA GLN A 43 -8.59 17.51 19.83
C GLN A 43 -7.79 16.26 20.26
N LYS A 44 -8.29 15.50 21.24
CA LYS A 44 -7.71 14.22 21.66
C LYS A 44 -7.63 13.24 20.49
N ARG A 45 -8.71 13.13 19.70
CA ARG A 45 -8.74 12.31 18.50
C ARG A 45 -7.79 12.79 17.41
N ALA A 46 -7.67 14.10 17.22
CA ALA A 46 -6.74 14.69 16.28
C ALA A 46 -5.28 14.37 16.64
N ARG A 47 -4.90 14.43 17.92
CA ARG A 47 -3.57 14.00 18.41
C ARG A 47 -3.32 12.51 18.13
N THR A 48 -4.29 11.66 18.44
CA THR A 48 -4.18 10.21 18.13
C THR A 48 -4.02 9.97 16.63
N LEU A 49 -4.76 10.70 15.78
CA LEU A 49 -4.65 10.58 14.32
C LEU A 49 -3.27 11.03 13.81
N LEU A 50 -2.69 12.09 14.38
CA LEU A 50 -1.33 12.52 14.02
C LEU A 50 -0.30 11.46 14.35
N SER A 51 -0.34 10.94 15.59
CA SER A 51 0.57 9.89 16.03
C SER A 51 0.45 8.63 15.15
N LYS A 52 -0.78 8.16 14.89
CA LYS A 52 -1.04 7.06 13.96
C LYS A 52 -0.55 7.35 12.54
N GLY A 53 -0.67 8.60 12.11
CA GLY A 53 -0.24 9.02 10.79
C GLY A 53 1.27 9.04 10.61
N GLN A 54 2.00 9.50 11.63
CA GLN A 54 3.46 9.43 11.68
C GLN A 54 3.94 7.98 11.73
N GLU A 55 3.34 7.14 12.58
CA GLU A 55 3.64 5.71 12.62
C GLU A 55 3.40 5.04 11.25
N ALA A 56 2.32 5.39 10.55
CA ALA A 56 2.03 4.87 9.22
C ALA A 56 3.09 5.29 8.19
N LEU A 57 3.67 6.49 8.29
CA LEU A 57 4.77 6.92 7.43
C LEU A 57 6.08 6.18 7.72
N ASP A 58 6.35 5.87 8.99
CA ASP A 58 7.59 5.21 9.42
C ASP A 58 7.61 3.71 9.09
N THR A 59 6.45 3.05 9.21
CA THR A 59 6.33 1.59 9.03
C THR A 59 6.07 1.18 7.58
N ASP A 60 5.65 2.10 6.71
CA ASP A 60 5.16 1.73 5.38
C ASP A 60 6.26 1.33 4.38
N THR A 61 6.01 0.21 3.69
CA THR A 61 6.95 -0.43 2.76
C THR A 61 6.62 -0.21 1.27
N GLY A 62 5.58 0.56 0.94
CA GLY A 62 5.17 0.85 -0.44
C GLY A 62 6.03 1.91 -1.13
N VAL A 63 5.44 3.03 -1.53
CA VAL A 63 6.13 4.15 -2.22
C VAL A 63 7.34 4.65 -1.44
N LEU A 64 7.26 4.62 -0.11
CA LEU A 64 8.33 5.03 0.80
C LEU A 64 9.51 4.05 0.85
N SER A 65 9.43 2.83 0.32
CA SER A 65 10.60 1.94 0.20
C SER A 65 11.43 2.18 -1.06
N CYS A 66 10.91 2.94 -2.03
CA CYS A 66 11.73 3.43 -3.13
C CYS A 66 12.77 4.41 -2.58
N ARG A 67 14.04 3.99 -2.54
CA ARG A 67 15.19 4.72 -1.96
C ARG A 67 15.33 6.18 -2.38
N LEU A 68 14.79 6.58 -3.54
CA LEU A 68 14.75 7.96 -4.03
C LEU A 68 13.78 8.88 -3.26
N GLN A 69 12.84 8.34 -2.47
CA GLN A 69 11.77 9.13 -1.83
C GLN A 69 11.86 9.21 -0.30
N ARG A 70 12.57 8.29 0.38
CA ARG A 70 12.78 8.39 1.83
C ARG A 70 13.46 9.69 2.23
N HIS A 71 14.41 10.15 1.43
CA HIS A 71 15.13 11.38 1.73
C HIS A 71 14.32 12.66 1.45
N ASN A 72 13.29 12.58 0.60
CA ASN A 72 12.42 13.73 0.28
C ASN A 72 11.15 13.78 1.15
N ALA A 73 10.64 12.63 1.62
CA ALA A 73 9.45 12.59 2.49
C ALA A 73 9.73 13.15 3.88
N SER A 74 10.91 12.88 4.47
CA SER A 74 11.31 13.45 5.75
C SER A 74 11.72 14.92 5.64
N ARG A 75 12.29 15.32 4.50
CA ARG A 75 12.75 16.69 4.25
C ARG A 75 11.59 17.67 3.99
N ASN A 76 10.50 17.20 3.39
CA ASN A 76 9.29 18.01 3.14
C ASN A 76 8.45 18.28 4.39
N LEU A 77 8.72 17.62 5.53
CA LEU A 77 8.14 17.99 6.82
C LEU A 77 8.91 19.11 7.52
N LEU A 78 10.13 19.43 7.05
CA LEU A 78 11.04 20.41 7.66
C LEU A 78 11.26 21.65 6.81
N THR A 79 10.93 21.63 5.52
CA THR A 79 10.83 22.86 4.73
C THR A 79 9.55 23.58 5.09
N ARG A 80 9.66 24.45 6.09
CA ARG A 80 8.78 25.61 6.31
C ARG A 80 8.62 26.34 4.98
N GLU A 81 7.56 26.03 4.23
CA GLU A 81 7.12 26.87 3.13
C GLU A 81 6.58 28.17 3.74
N GLU A 82 7.50 29.10 3.97
CA GLU A 82 7.18 30.51 4.15
C GLU A 82 6.49 31.00 2.88
N GLY A 83 5.17 30.94 2.86
CA GLY A 83 4.40 31.65 1.86
C GLY A 83 3.23 30.89 1.26
N HIS A 84 2.28 30.40 2.08
CA HIS A 84 0.87 30.32 1.66
C HIS A 84 -0.13 30.24 2.83
N CYS A 85 0.19 30.88 3.96
CA CYS A 85 -0.82 31.29 4.94
C CYS A 85 -1.24 32.73 4.64
N GLN A 86 -2.00 32.94 3.57
CA GLN A 86 -2.61 34.24 3.31
C GLN A 86 -4.09 34.10 3.05
N LYS A 87 -4.83 33.93 4.14
CA LYS A 87 -6.11 34.60 4.40
C LYS A 87 -6.53 34.28 5.83
N ILE A 88 -7.10 35.30 6.49
CA ILE A 88 -7.49 35.33 7.91
C ILE A 88 -6.22 35.55 8.74
N ILE A 89 -5.93 36.76 9.24
CA ILE A 89 -6.58 37.39 10.38
C ILE A 89 -6.30 38.92 10.32
N ASN A 90 -7.35 39.74 10.30
CA ASN A 90 -7.24 41.15 10.68
C ASN A 90 -6.96 41.22 12.19
N ARG A 91 -5.87 41.89 12.56
CA ARG A 91 -5.38 42.01 13.94
C ARG A 91 -6.02 43.24 14.60
N PRO A 92 -6.73 43.07 15.72
CA PRO A 92 -6.42 43.92 16.88
C PRO A 92 -6.24 43.13 18.18
N SER A 93 -5.37 43.70 19.01
CA SER A 93 -5.05 43.54 20.44
C SER A 93 -5.10 42.17 21.12
N ASP A 94 -4.03 41.94 21.87
CA ASP A 94 -3.62 40.72 22.55
C ASP A 94 -4.27 40.58 23.94
N GLU A 95 -4.38 39.33 24.40
CA GLU A 95 -4.79 38.82 25.74
C GLU A 95 -6.12 38.03 25.79
N ASP A 96 -7.23 38.49 25.20
CA ASP A 96 -8.51 37.71 25.19
C ASP A 96 -8.57 36.59 24.13
N LYS A 97 -7.53 36.46 23.29
CA LYS A 97 -7.52 35.63 22.07
C LYS A 97 -7.12 34.17 22.25
N LEU A 98 -6.52 33.79 23.37
CA LEU A 98 -6.12 32.39 23.54
C LEU A 98 -7.35 31.49 23.58
N SER A 99 -8.40 31.88 24.30
CA SER A 99 -9.68 31.17 24.31
C SER A 99 -10.37 31.15 22.93
N GLY A 100 -10.24 32.22 22.14
CA GLY A 100 -10.87 32.34 20.81
C GLY A 100 -10.17 31.58 19.67
N MET A 101 -8.87 31.26 19.79
CA MET A 101 -8.16 30.42 18.81
C MET A 101 -8.57 28.95 18.90
N TYR A 102 -8.93 28.47 20.09
CA TYR A 102 -9.44 27.11 20.29
C TYR A 102 -10.80 26.88 19.61
N ASP A 103 -11.64 27.93 19.51
CA ASP A 103 -12.96 27.91 18.89
C ASP A 103 -12.98 28.20 17.38
N THR A 104 -11.88 28.69 16.80
CA THR A 104 -11.83 29.03 15.36
C THR A 104 -11.38 27.87 14.47
N PHE A 105 -10.71 26.87 15.03
CA PHE A 105 -10.26 25.71 14.26
C PHE A 105 -11.27 24.57 14.33
N ASP A 106 -11.83 24.19 13.17
CA ASP A 106 -12.79 23.08 13.08
C ASP A 106 -12.06 21.72 13.20
N TRP A 107 -11.82 21.31 14.44
CA TRP A 107 -11.17 20.04 14.80
C TRP A 107 -11.92 18.83 14.25
N ARG A 108 -13.24 18.92 14.15
CA ARG A 108 -14.09 17.87 13.61
C ARG A 108 -13.80 17.70 12.12
N LEU A 109 -13.82 18.80 11.36
CA LEU A 109 -13.52 18.80 9.93
C LEU A 109 -12.11 18.28 9.66
N TRP A 110 -11.12 18.79 10.39
CA TRP A 110 -9.73 18.35 10.23
C TRP A 110 -9.57 16.86 10.57
N SER A 111 -10.12 16.38 11.69
CA SER A 111 -10.02 14.97 12.10
C SER A 111 -10.66 14.05 11.07
N ARG A 112 -11.83 14.41 10.55
CA ARG A 112 -12.52 13.66 9.49
C ARG A 112 -11.67 13.58 8.22
N ASP A 113 -11.18 14.71 7.75
CA ASP A 113 -10.44 14.79 6.49
C ASP A 113 -9.07 14.10 6.59
N THR A 114 -8.42 14.17 7.76
CA THR A 114 -7.20 13.43 8.09
C THR A 114 -7.45 11.93 8.12
N HIS A 115 -8.52 11.47 8.78
CA HIS A 115 -8.89 10.06 8.80
C HIS A 115 -9.17 9.51 7.38
N LEU A 116 -9.91 10.25 6.55
CA LEU A 116 -10.16 9.87 5.16
C LEU A 116 -8.86 9.86 4.32
N THR A 117 -7.97 10.81 4.55
CA THR A 117 -6.71 10.90 3.82
C THR A 117 -5.75 9.78 4.23
N LEU A 118 -5.68 9.43 5.51
CA LEU A 118 -4.97 8.27 6.03
C LEU A 118 -5.48 6.98 5.35
N GLY A 119 -6.79 6.75 5.35
CA GLY A 119 -7.37 5.56 4.71
C GLY A 119 -7.05 5.47 3.21
N ARG A 120 -7.10 6.59 2.49
CA ARG A 120 -6.71 6.65 1.06
C ARG A 120 -5.22 6.41 0.84
N PHE A 121 -4.39 6.94 1.73
CA PHE A 121 -2.94 6.71 1.72
C PHE A 121 -2.65 5.22 1.91
N SER A 122 -3.13 4.61 2.99
CA SER A 122 -2.95 3.18 3.26
C SER A 122 -3.44 2.33 2.09
N PHE A 123 -4.65 2.56 1.60
CA PHE A 123 -5.20 1.79 0.46
C PHE A 123 -4.33 1.89 -0.81
N SER A 124 -3.94 3.11 -1.19
CA SER A 124 -3.15 3.33 -2.40
C SER A 124 -1.75 2.75 -2.26
N ASN A 125 -1.15 2.86 -1.07
CA ASN A 125 0.18 2.39 -0.77
C ASN A 125 0.22 0.85 -0.71
N THR A 126 -0.74 0.21 -0.03
CA THR A 126 -0.88 -1.25 0.01
C THR A 126 -1.08 -1.82 -1.40
N ARG A 127 -1.94 -1.23 -2.23
CA ARG A 127 -2.11 -1.71 -3.62
C ARG A 127 -0.83 -1.60 -4.45
N PHE A 128 -0.08 -0.51 -4.28
CA PHE A 128 1.21 -0.35 -4.94
C PHE A 128 2.23 -1.39 -4.46
N ALA A 129 2.32 -1.63 -3.15
CA ALA A 129 3.21 -2.63 -2.56
C ALA A 129 2.85 -4.06 -3.03
N GLN A 130 1.56 -4.40 -3.08
CA GLN A 130 1.08 -5.69 -3.59
C GLN A 130 1.44 -5.90 -5.06
N ALA A 131 1.26 -4.89 -5.91
CA ALA A 131 1.65 -4.96 -7.32
C ALA A 131 3.16 -5.14 -7.49
N MET A 132 3.96 -4.48 -6.64
CA MET A 132 5.42 -4.66 -6.62
C MET A 132 5.83 -6.08 -6.22
N SER A 133 5.21 -6.65 -5.18
CA SER A 133 5.46 -8.03 -4.76
C SER A 133 5.08 -9.02 -5.86
N SER A 134 3.87 -8.88 -6.42
CA SER A 134 3.39 -9.74 -7.50
C SER A 134 4.31 -9.71 -8.72
N LEU A 135 4.83 -8.53 -9.09
CA LEU A 135 5.79 -8.39 -10.18
C LEU A 135 7.13 -9.08 -9.89
N GLN A 136 7.59 -9.08 -8.63
CA GLN A 136 8.78 -9.84 -8.24
C GLN A 136 8.54 -11.35 -8.32
N ASP A 137 7.38 -11.82 -7.87
CA ASP A 137 7.03 -13.24 -7.92
C ASP A 137 6.89 -13.74 -9.36
N LEU A 138 6.23 -12.98 -10.23
CA LEU A 138 6.16 -13.29 -11.66
C LEU A 138 7.55 -13.30 -12.32
N LYS A 139 8.47 -12.42 -11.91
CA LYS A 139 9.85 -12.43 -12.41
C LYS A 139 10.62 -13.68 -11.97
N ARG A 140 10.40 -14.16 -10.74
CA ARG A 140 10.97 -15.42 -10.23
C ARG A 140 10.40 -16.63 -10.96
N GLU A 141 9.09 -16.65 -11.17
CA GLU A 141 8.42 -17.69 -11.94
C GLU A 141 8.96 -17.72 -13.38
N ARG A 142 9.10 -16.56 -14.01
CA ARG A 142 9.72 -16.45 -15.35
C ARG A 142 11.12 -17.04 -15.40
N SER A 143 11.98 -16.78 -14.39
CA SER A 143 13.32 -17.39 -14.35
C SER A 143 13.26 -18.90 -14.20
N GLN A 144 12.41 -19.41 -13.30
CA GLN A 144 12.23 -20.85 -13.09
C GLN A 144 11.72 -21.55 -14.36
N LEU A 145 10.76 -20.96 -15.06
CA LEU A 145 10.26 -21.48 -16.34
C LEU A 145 11.33 -21.48 -17.43
N LYS A 146 12.19 -20.45 -17.48
CA LYS A 146 13.33 -20.41 -18.41
C LYS A 146 14.34 -21.52 -18.11
N GLU A 147 14.65 -21.76 -16.85
CA GLU A 147 15.52 -22.85 -16.40
C GLU A 147 14.92 -24.24 -16.72
N ALA A 148 13.64 -24.45 -16.41
CA ALA A 148 12.94 -25.69 -16.76
C ALA A 148 12.96 -25.95 -18.27
N MET A 149 12.72 -24.92 -19.08
CA MET A 149 12.79 -25.04 -20.54
C MET A 149 14.20 -25.36 -21.03
N GLN A 150 15.24 -24.80 -20.41
CA GLN A 150 16.64 -25.15 -20.72
C GLN A 150 16.96 -26.60 -20.32
N SER A 151 16.47 -27.06 -19.16
CA SER A 151 16.62 -28.44 -18.69
C SER A 151 15.98 -29.44 -19.67
N VAL A 152 14.76 -29.17 -20.13
CA VAL A 152 14.08 -30.01 -21.15
C VAL A 152 14.84 -30.04 -22.48
N LYS A 153 15.44 -28.91 -22.90
CA LYS A 153 16.30 -28.88 -24.09
C LYS A 153 17.57 -29.70 -23.89
N ALA A 154 18.21 -29.57 -22.72
CA ALA A 154 19.43 -30.30 -22.39
C ALA A 154 19.18 -31.82 -22.33
N SER A 155 18.09 -32.26 -21.68
CA SER A 155 17.70 -33.67 -21.62
C SER A 155 17.37 -34.22 -23.01
N SER A 156 16.64 -33.46 -23.85
CA SER A 156 16.37 -33.85 -25.23
C SER A 156 17.65 -34.02 -26.06
N HIS A 157 18.65 -33.15 -25.87
CA HIS A 157 19.96 -33.27 -26.51
C HIS A 157 20.75 -34.48 -25.99
N ALA A 158 20.73 -34.73 -24.69
CA ALA A 158 21.35 -35.90 -24.08
C ALA A 158 20.71 -37.19 -24.61
N ASP A 159 19.38 -37.27 -24.64
CA ASP A 159 18.62 -38.39 -25.19
C ASP A 159 18.93 -38.62 -26.67
N LYS A 160 19.10 -37.55 -27.46
CA LYS A 160 19.50 -37.66 -28.87
C LYS A 160 20.91 -38.24 -29.01
N ARG A 161 21.85 -37.85 -28.14
CA ARG A 161 23.22 -38.40 -28.11
C ARG A 161 23.21 -39.88 -27.69
N THR A 162 22.45 -40.22 -26.64
CA THR A 162 22.26 -41.61 -26.19
C THR A 162 21.62 -42.47 -27.28
N ARG A 163 20.60 -41.94 -27.99
CA ARG A 163 19.98 -42.61 -29.15
C ARG A 163 20.99 -42.92 -30.25
N ARG A 164 21.88 -41.98 -30.60
CA ARG A 164 22.94 -42.22 -31.60
C ARG A 164 23.88 -43.35 -31.18
N LEU A 165 24.29 -43.38 -29.91
CA LEU A 165 25.13 -44.45 -29.38
C LEU A 165 24.41 -45.81 -29.37
N GLN A 166 23.15 -45.85 -28.94
CA GLN A 166 22.34 -47.06 -28.95
C GLN A 166 22.09 -47.59 -30.37
N MET A 167 21.84 -46.73 -31.35
CA MET A 167 21.61 -47.11 -32.75
C MET A 167 22.79 -47.88 -33.37
N ASN A 168 24.02 -47.63 -32.93
CA ASN A 168 25.20 -48.40 -33.37
C ASN A 168 25.12 -49.87 -32.90
N CYS A 169 24.49 -50.12 -31.76
CA CYS A 169 24.31 -51.46 -31.18
C CYS A 169 23.01 -52.15 -31.66
N VAL A 170 22.01 -51.37 -32.10
CA VAL A 170 20.69 -51.85 -32.55
C VAL A 170 20.77 -52.78 -33.77
N LYS A 171 21.79 -52.66 -34.62
CA LYS A 171 22.02 -53.57 -35.76
C LYS A 171 22.23 -55.02 -35.30
N TRP A 172 22.73 -55.21 -34.07
CA TRP A 172 23.01 -56.50 -33.44
C TRP A 172 21.87 -57.00 -32.53
N MET A 173 20.78 -56.23 -32.38
CA MET A 173 19.62 -56.59 -31.55
C MET A 173 18.56 -57.38 -32.33
N ASN A 174 17.88 -58.30 -31.63
CA ASN A 174 16.73 -59.03 -32.16
C ASN A 174 15.57 -58.09 -32.55
N ARG A 175 14.81 -58.48 -33.59
CA ARG A 175 13.76 -57.66 -34.24
C ARG A 175 12.74 -57.10 -33.23
N THR A 176 12.34 -57.87 -32.23
CA THR A 176 11.38 -57.48 -31.19
C THR A 176 11.89 -56.33 -30.32
N HIS A 177 13.16 -56.41 -29.90
CA HIS A 177 13.79 -55.34 -29.13
C HIS A 177 13.99 -54.06 -29.94
N ARG A 178 14.24 -54.15 -31.26
CA ARG A 178 14.30 -52.96 -32.13
C ARG A 178 12.96 -52.24 -32.19
N ARG A 179 11.85 -53.00 -32.30
CA ARG A 179 10.49 -52.44 -32.31
C ARG A 179 10.15 -51.77 -30.98
N GLN A 180 10.47 -52.41 -29.85
CA GLN A 180 10.26 -51.82 -28.52
C GLN A 180 11.10 -50.54 -28.33
N ALA A 181 12.38 -50.55 -28.72
CA ALA A 181 13.24 -49.37 -28.62
C ALA A 181 12.71 -48.20 -29.48
N ALA A 182 12.27 -48.47 -30.71
CA ALA A 182 11.67 -47.46 -31.58
C ALA A 182 10.37 -46.88 -31.01
N ALA A 183 9.50 -47.73 -30.45
CA ALA A 183 8.25 -47.30 -29.82
C ALA A 183 8.52 -46.40 -28.59
N SER A 184 9.41 -46.84 -27.68
CA SER A 184 9.79 -46.06 -26.50
C SER A 184 10.44 -44.72 -26.86
N GLN A 185 11.29 -44.69 -27.89
CA GLN A 185 11.92 -43.46 -28.38
C GLN A 185 10.90 -42.48 -28.99
N SER A 186 9.90 -43.00 -29.70
CA SER A 186 8.80 -42.20 -30.25
C SER A 186 7.98 -41.56 -29.14
N ILE A 187 7.61 -42.34 -28.13
CA ILE A 187 6.83 -41.86 -26.96
C ILE A 187 7.62 -40.80 -26.18
N GLN A 188 8.91 -41.03 -25.91
CA GLN A 188 9.77 -40.06 -25.23
C GLN A 188 9.91 -38.74 -26.01
N ALA A 189 10.07 -38.81 -27.33
CA ALA A 189 10.16 -37.61 -28.17
C ALA A 189 8.85 -36.80 -28.16
N GLN A 190 7.70 -37.49 -28.21
CA GLN A 190 6.38 -36.87 -28.15
C GLN A 190 6.14 -36.20 -26.79
N ASN A 191 6.47 -36.89 -25.69
CA ASN A 191 6.34 -36.36 -24.34
C ASN A 191 7.22 -35.12 -24.11
N ALA A 192 8.46 -35.13 -24.62
CA ALA A 192 9.35 -33.97 -24.54
C ALA A 192 8.84 -32.77 -25.36
N ALA A 193 8.23 -33.02 -26.52
CA ALA A 193 7.62 -31.98 -27.35
C ALA A 193 6.40 -31.35 -26.67
N LEU A 194 5.52 -32.16 -26.09
CA LEU A 194 4.36 -31.69 -25.32
C LEU A 194 4.79 -30.88 -24.09
N SER A 195 5.75 -31.38 -23.31
CA SER A 195 6.30 -30.67 -22.14
C SER A 195 6.92 -29.33 -22.53
N LYS A 196 7.66 -29.26 -23.64
CA LYS A 196 8.24 -28.01 -24.14
C LYS A 196 7.15 -27.01 -24.58
N ALA A 197 6.11 -27.48 -25.25
CA ALA A 197 4.99 -26.63 -25.69
C ALA A 197 4.23 -26.05 -24.48
N GLU A 198 3.99 -26.88 -23.46
CA GLU A 198 3.34 -26.44 -22.22
C GLU A 198 4.17 -25.39 -21.47
N LEU A 199 5.48 -25.62 -21.31
CA LEU A 199 6.39 -24.66 -20.69
C LEU A 199 6.46 -23.33 -21.47
N ALA A 200 6.45 -23.39 -22.81
CA ALA A 200 6.42 -22.20 -23.65
C ALA A 200 5.11 -21.41 -23.48
N SER A 201 3.97 -22.10 -23.41
CA SER A 201 2.66 -21.48 -23.15
C SER A 201 2.61 -20.79 -21.80
N ARG A 202 3.07 -21.47 -20.74
CA ARG A 202 3.13 -20.90 -19.39
C ARG A 202 4.07 -19.69 -19.32
N LEU A 203 5.23 -19.77 -19.98
CA LEU A 203 6.18 -18.65 -20.04
C LEU A 203 5.58 -17.43 -20.75
N GLN A 204 4.88 -17.63 -21.87
CA GLN A 204 4.19 -16.54 -22.57
C GLN A 204 3.10 -15.91 -21.68
N GLN A 205 2.34 -16.71 -20.96
CA GLN A 205 1.33 -16.22 -20.02
C GLN A 205 1.96 -15.35 -18.92
N VAL A 206 3.04 -15.82 -18.30
CA VAL A 206 3.77 -15.06 -17.27
C VAL A 206 4.37 -13.77 -17.84
N GLU A 207 4.93 -13.80 -19.06
CA GLU A 207 5.46 -12.60 -19.71
C GLU A 207 4.35 -11.57 -20.00
N ASN A 208 3.18 -12.02 -20.46
CA ASN A 208 2.00 -11.15 -20.63
C ASN A 208 1.56 -10.54 -19.29
N MET A 209 1.48 -11.33 -18.22
CA MET A 209 1.13 -10.84 -16.89
C MET A 209 2.14 -9.83 -16.35
N ILE A 210 3.45 -10.05 -16.57
CA ILE A 210 4.49 -9.08 -16.21
C ILE A 210 4.26 -7.77 -16.95
N GLN A 211 3.94 -7.82 -18.25
CA GLN A 211 3.71 -6.63 -19.05
C GLN A 211 2.48 -5.84 -18.57
N THR A 212 1.36 -6.52 -18.31
CA THR A 212 0.15 -5.90 -17.76
C THR A 212 0.42 -5.25 -16.40
N THR A 213 1.01 -6.00 -15.45
CA THR A 213 1.31 -5.48 -14.11
C THR A 213 2.31 -4.32 -14.16
N ALA A 214 3.30 -4.37 -15.05
CA ALA A 214 4.26 -3.27 -15.23
C ALA A 214 3.61 -1.99 -15.80
N GLN A 215 2.64 -2.12 -16.71
CA GLN A 215 1.88 -0.98 -17.22
C GLN A 215 1.03 -0.34 -16.12
N GLU A 216 0.35 -1.15 -15.31
CA GLU A 216 -0.48 -0.66 -14.20
C GLU A 216 0.36 -0.01 -13.08
N GLN A 217 1.61 -0.46 -12.91
CA GLN A 217 2.53 0.03 -11.88
C GLN A 217 2.71 1.55 -11.91
N PHE A 218 2.82 2.15 -13.10
CA PHE A 218 2.97 3.60 -13.23
C PHE A 218 1.75 4.35 -12.69
N GLY A 219 0.54 3.86 -13.01
CA GLY A 219 -0.72 4.43 -12.52
C GLY A 219 -0.87 4.28 -11.01
N LEU A 220 -0.52 3.11 -10.46
CA LEU A 220 -0.53 2.85 -9.03
C LEU A 220 0.47 3.73 -8.29
N ARG A 221 1.70 3.86 -8.81
CA ARG A 221 2.72 4.76 -8.24
C ARG A 221 2.25 6.20 -8.23
N LYS A 222 1.69 6.70 -9.33
CA LYS A 222 1.19 8.08 -9.42
C LYS A 222 0.10 8.34 -8.37
N ARG A 223 -0.85 7.41 -8.20
CA ARG A 223 -1.93 7.51 -7.20
C ARG A 223 -1.37 7.50 -5.78
N ALA A 224 -0.47 6.56 -5.49
CA ALA A 224 0.14 6.43 -4.17
C ALA A 224 1.04 7.63 -3.80
N MET A 225 1.77 8.19 -4.77
CA MET A 225 2.51 9.45 -4.57
C MET A 225 1.58 10.64 -4.31
N LYS A 226 0.47 10.75 -5.04
CA LYS A 226 -0.50 11.83 -4.83
C LYS A 226 -1.17 11.72 -3.46
N SER A 227 -1.53 10.52 -3.03
CA SER A 227 -2.10 10.29 -1.69
C SER A 227 -1.08 10.57 -0.59
N LEU A 228 0.18 10.15 -0.78
CA LEU A 228 1.27 10.44 0.15
C LEU A 228 1.51 11.95 0.30
N HIS A 229 1.58 12.69 -0.81
CA HIS A 229 1.75 14.14 -0.75
C HIS A 229 0.59 14.81 0.00
N LYS A 230 -0.65 14.48 -0.34
CA LYS A 230 -1.82 15.00 0.36
C LYS A 230 -1.80 14.66 1.85
N PHE A 231 -1.40 13.44 2.19
CA PHE A 231 -1.31 12.99 3.56
C PHE A 231 -0.23 13.73 4.36
N ASN A 232 0.97 13.89 3.78
CA ASN A 232 2.05 14.68 4.39
C ASN A 232 1.65 16.14 4.61
N THR A 233 0.99 16.78 3.64
CA THR A 233 0.48 18.15 3.81
C THR A 233 -0.51 18.23 4.96
N GLN A 234 -1.46 17.28 5.03
CA GLN A 234 -2.46 17.23 6.09
C GLN A 234 -1.82 17.05 7.49
N LEU A 235 -0.83 16.15 7.59
CA LEU A 235 -0.08 15.94 8.83
C LEU A 235 0.75 17.18 9.20
N ALA A 236 1.42 17.82 8.25
CA ALA A 236 2.17 19.05 8.49
C ALA A 236 1.27 20.19 8.99
N THR A 237 0.09 20.36 8.40
CA THR A 237 -0.91 21.31 8.89
C THR A 237 -1.31 20.99 10.34
N GLY A 238 -1.60 19.73 10.65
CA GLY A 238 -1.93 19.34 12.03
C GLY A 238 -0.78 19.56 13.01
N SER A 239 0.44 19.18 12.65
CA SER A 239 1.63 19.37 13.49
C SER A 239 1.89 20.85 13.77
N ASN A 240 1.77 21.72 12.77
CA ASN A 240 1.91 23.16 12.96
C ASN A 240 0.83 23.71 13.88
N LEU A 241 -0.43 23.28 13.71
CA LEU A 241 -1.51 23.70 14.60
C LEU A 241 -1.26 23.28 16.05
N PHE A 242 -0.85 22.02 16.29
CA PHE A 242 -0.52 21.59 17.65
C PHE A 242 0.75 22.25 18.20
N TYR A 243 1.69 22.65 17.35
CA TYR A 243 2.85 23.44 17.73
C TYR A 243 2.45 24.87 18.12
N ASP A 244 1.59 25.52 17.33
CA ASP A 244 1.09 26.87 17.60
C ASP A 244 0.20 26.91 18.85
N LEU A 245 -0.59 25.87 19.09
CA LEU A 245 -1.35 25.66 20.33
C LEU A 245 -0.45 25.22 21.50
N GLY A 246 0.73 24.69 21.19
CA GLY A 246 1.72 24.13 22.11
C GLY A 246 2.83 25.09 22.51
N ALA A 247 2.93 26.28 21.89
CA ALA A 247 3.75 27.40 22.37
C ALA A 247 3.28 27.95 23.74
N LEU A 248 2.25 27.34 24.33
CA LEU A 248 1.84 27.56 25.72
C LEU A 248 1.73 26.29 26.58
N GLN A 249 2.10 25.08 26.12
CA GLN A 249 1.92 23.90 26.99
C GLN A 249 2.70 22.63 26.65
N PHE A 250 3.96 22.73 26.19
CA PHE A 250 4.89 21.60 26.30
C PHE A 250 6.31 22.07 26.68
N VAL A 251 6.48 22.44 27.95
CA VAL A 251 7.70 22.17 28.71
C VAL A 251 7.27 21.56 30.05
N ALA A 252 7.87 20.41 30.37
CA ALA A 252 7.65 19.47 31.48
C ALA A 252 6.56 18.41 31.26
#